data_AF-A0A0C4DSJ6-F1
#
_entry.id   AF-A0A0C4DSJ6-F1
#
_cell.length_a   1.000
_cell.length_b   1.000
_cell.length_c   1.000
_cell.angle_alpha   90.00
_cell.angle_beta   90.00
_cell.angle_gamma   90.00
#
_symmetry.space_group_name_H-M   'P 1'
#
loop_
_entity.id
_entity.type
_entity.pdbx_description
1 polymer ?
#
loop_
_entity_poly.entity_id
_entity_poly.type
_entity_poly.pdbx_seq_one_letter_code
_entity_poly.pdbx_strand_id
1 'polypeptide(L)'
;MSILPNPSEKAPLLDGYPKRIFPPAPFADAIQGPWGGRMPQAIAHRGYKAEWPENTMNSFVNAIAVGAHAIETDLHLTKDKVVVLSHDGTLKRCFGQDMKLADCDWDYVSTLRTVRSPPSPMPRLAELLEYLTQPGMEHVWLLLDIKRDDDADELISRTAETFASVPSARPWKDRIIMGCWDANYMRRCSLLLPGFGVAYIGWSKAYAWELLKHSNVSFNLLQKSLVGPAGTRFIRAAEARGRQVFVWTVNKPEWMEWSIKKGGISGVITDDPKLYLDVCRRHADEMNGNRDPRFDPDGRRRRPDSKFWRWTRLYTEVALIQMLIAVFILVMRVRLGSERKRVRDGMKG
;
A
#
# COMPACT_ATOMS: atom_id res chain seq x y z
N MET A 1 13.77 3.74 -0.65
CA MET A 1 13.01 2.87 -1.58
C MET A 1 13.94 2.51 -2.72
N SER A 2 14.54 1.32 -2.71
CA SER A 2 15.41 0.90 -3.81
C SER A 2 14.54 0.57 -5.01
N ILE A 3 14.67 1.34 -6.10
CA ILE A 3 14.00 1.11 -7.39
C ILE A 3 14.79 0.02 -8.14
N LEU A 4 15.20 -1.05 -7.45
CA LEU A 4 15.90 -2.18 -8.08
C LEU A 4 14.88 -3.06 -8.82
N PRO A 5 15.25 -3.69 -9.95
CA PRO A 5 14.32 -4.53 -10.71
C PRO A 5 13.89 -5.67 -9.80
N ASN A 6 12.59 -5.92 -9.75
CA ASN A 6 12.06 -6.92 -8.86
C ASN A 6 12.43 -8.34 -9.36
N PRO A 7 13.22 -9.14 -8.61
CA PRO A 7 13.51 -10.53 -9.00
C PRO A 7 12.24 -11.39 -9.04
N SER A 8 11.14 -10.95 -8.41
CA SER A 8 9.90 -11.72 -8.25
C SER A 8 8.92 -11.71 -9.43
N GLU A 9 9.17 -10.94 -10.50
CA GLU A 9 8.41 -11.07 -11.77
C GLU A 9 8.69 -12.40 -12.50
N LYS A 10 9.60 -13.23 -11.96
CA LYS A 10 9.88 -14.59 -12.42
C LYS A 10 9.07 -15.66 -11.68
N ALA A 11 8.33 -15.31 -10.62
CA ALA A 11 7.46 -16.26 -9.95
C ALA A 11 6.39 -16.75 -10.95
N PRO A 12 6.16 -18.08 -11.05
CA PRO A 12 5.11 -18.59 -11.91
C PRO A 12 3.77 -17.94 -11.49
N LEU A 13 2.98 -17.54 -12.49
CA LEU A 13 1.63 -17.04 -12.27
C LEU A 13 0.78 -18.13 -11.59
N LEU A 14 -0.40 -17.76 -11.08
CA LEU A 14 -1.35 -18.67 -10.42
C LEU A 14 -1.99 -19.70 -11.38
N ASP A 15 -1.31 -20.03 -12.48
CA ASP A 15 -1.76 -20.98 -13.50
C ASP A 15 -1.91 -22.38 -12.88
N GLY A 16 -3.06 -23.02 -13.13
CA GLY A 16 -3.40 -24.33 -12.57
C GLY A 16 -4.17 -24.29 -11.24
N TYR A 17 -4.41 -23.11 -10.67
CA TYR A 17 -5.23 -22.95 -9.45
C TYR A 17 -6.67 -22.50 -9.79
N PRO A 18 -7.67 -22.70 -8.88
CA PRO A 18 -9.05 -22.30 -9.13
C PRO A 18 -9.17 -20.80 -9.49
N LYS A 19 -10.00 -20.45 -10.48
CA LYS A 19 -10.12 -19.07 -11.02
C LYS A 19 -10.58 -17.99 -10.00
N ARG A 20 -10.96 -18.36 -8.78
CA ARG A 20 -11.37 -17.48 -7.68
C ARG A 20 -10.84 -18.01 -6.34
N ILE A 21 -9.54 -17.86 -6.11
CA ILE A 21 -8.88 -18.33 -4.87
C ILE A 21 -9.19 -17.40 -3.69
N PHE A 22 -9.27 -16.09 -3.92
CA PHE A 22 -9.38 -15.09 -2.86
C PHE A 22 -10.82 -14.57 -2.74
N PRO A 23 -11.30 -14.27 -1.53
CA PRO A 23 -12.58 -13.62 -1.33
C PRO A 23 -12.50 -12.13 -1.70
N PRO A 24 -13.63 -11.51 -2.10
CA PRO A 24 -13.68 -10.09 -2.36
C PRO A 24 -13.56 -9.30 -1.05
N ALA A 25 -13.02 -8.09 -1.11
CA ALA A 25 -12.90 -7.19 0.04
C ALA A 25 -13.75 -5.92 -0.19
N PRO A 26 -15.09 -6.02 -0.20
CA PRO A 26 -15.96 -4.87 -0.51
C PRO A 26 -15.82 -3.72 0.49
N PHE A 27 -15.40 -4.02 1.73
CA PHE A 27 -15.14 -3.03 2.77
C PHE A 27 -14.01 -2.05 2.42
N ALA A 28 -13.13 -2.42 1.49
CA ALA A 28 -12.02 -1.59 1.04
C ALA A 28 -12.32 -0.86 -0.28
N ASP A 29 -13.56 -0.90 -0.78
CA ASP A 29 -13.91 -0.18 -2.01
C ASP A 29 -14.16 1.32 -1.79
N ALA A 30 -14.14 2.13 -2.84
CA ALA A 30 -14.42 3.57 -2.72
C ALA A 30 -15.81 3.78 -2.10
N ILE A 31 -15.89 4.71 -1.16
CA ILE A 31 -17.12 5.03 -0.42
C ILE A 31 -17.92 6.13 -1.12
N GLN A 32 -19.16 6.33 -0.68
CA GLN A 32 -19.96 7.45 -1.14
C GLN A 32 -19.39 8.76 -0.59
N GLY A 33 -18.94 9.65 -1.48
CA GLY A 33 -18.45 10.98 -1.12
C GLY A 33 -19.60 11.97 -0.87
N PRO A 34 -19.35 13.06 -0.12
CA PRO A 34 -20.35 14.10 0.17
C PRO A 34 -20.84 14.91 -1.05
N TRP A 35 -20.29 14.66 -2.23
CA TRP A 35 -20.70 15.26 -3.52
C TRP A 35 -21.51 14.29 -4.40
N GLY A 36 -22.00 13.18 -3.84
CA GLY A 36 -22.79 12.19 -4.59
C GLY A 36 -21.96 11.25 -5.49
N GLY A 37 -20.65 11.46 -5.60
CA GLY A 37 -19.73 10.58 -6.35
C GLY A 37 -18.97 9.59 -5.47
N ARG A 38 -18.21 8.70 -6.09
CA ARG A 38 -17.30 7.78 -5.38
C ARG A 38 -16.08 8.54 -4.86
N MET A 39 -15.74 8.34 -3.59
CA MET A 39 -14.56 8.88 -2.94
C MET A 39 -13.61 7.73 -2.58
N PRO A 40 -12.37 7.72 -3.08
CA PRO A 40 -11.39 6.76 -2.62
C PRO A 40 -11.16 6.90 -1.12
N GLN A 41 -11.05 5.77 -0.42
CA GLN A 41 -10.80 5.77 1.01
C GLN A 41 -9.41 6.32 1.35
N ALA A 42 -9.31 7.03 2.48
CA ALA A 42 -8.05 7.46 3.06
C ALA A 42 -7.37 6.30 3.78
N ILE A 43 -6.23 5.83 3.26
CA ILE A 43 -5.45 4.74 3.85
C ILE A 43 -4.14 5.33 4.39
N ALA A 44 -3.94 5.27 5.70
CA ALA A 44 -2.80 5.86 6.37
C ALA A 44 -1.55 4.97 6.22
N HIS A 45 -0.58 5.41 5.42
CA HIS A 45 0.66 4.69 5.14
C HIS A 45 1.55 4.66 6.38
N ARG A 46 1.67 3.50 7.01
CA ARG A 46 2.37 3.31 8.29
C ARG A 46 1.80 4.17 9.42
N GLY A 47 0.49 4.40 9.38
CA GLY A 47 -0.24 5.37 10.20
C GLY A 47 -0.09 6.81 9.70
N TYR A 48 -0.25 7.80 10.59
CA TYR A 48 -0.12 9.22 10.28
C TYR A 48 1.36 9.67 10.25
N LYS A 49 2.12 9.07 9.33
CA LYS A 49 3.57 9.24 9.19
C LYS A 49 4.02 10.68 8.95
N ALA A 50 3.18 11.56 8.40
CA ALA A 50 3.56 12.96 8.22
C ALA A 50 3.78 13.70 9.56
N GLU A 51 2.95 13.44 10.58
CA GLU A 51 3.10 14.05 11.91
C GLU A 51 3.86 13.15 12.90
N TRP A 52 3.66 11.83 12.84
CA TRP A 52 4.13 10.88 13.86
C TRP A 52 5.18 9.90 13.32
N PRO A 53 6.06 9.32 14.16
CA PRO A 53 6.97 8.27 13.74
C PRO A 53 6.21 7.08 13.14
N GLU A 54 6.64 6.62 11.96
CA GLU A 54 5.98 5.56 11.20
C GLU A 54 5.90 4.24 11.98
N ASN A 55 4.84 3.46 11.74
CA ASN A 55 4.61 2.16 12.39
C ASN A 55 4.72 2.22 13.92
N THR A 56 3.96 3.12 14.54
CA THR A 56 3.84 3.25 16.01
C THR A 56 2.37 3.33 16.40
N MET A 57 2.02 2.93 17.62
CA MET A 57 0.64 3.09 18.11
C MET A 57 0.18 4.56 18.05
N ASN A 58 1.04 5.52 18.37
CA ASN A 58 0.73 6.94 18.23
C ASN A 58 0.37 7.32 16.79
N SER A 59 1.14 6.83 15.81
CA SER A 59 0.85 7.06 14.39
C SER A 59 -0.49 6.45 13.96
N PHE A 60 -0.83 5.26 14.46
CA PHE A 60 -2.09 4.57 14.14
C PHE A 60 -3.31 5.24 14.79
N VAL A 61 -3.24 5.53 16.09
CA VAL A 61 -4.30 6.20 16.85
C VAL A 61 -4.61 7.56 16.23
N ASN A 62 -3.58 8.36 15.94
CA ASN A 62 -3.78 9.69 15.35
C ASN A 62 -4.26 9.63 13.90
N ALA A 63 -3.89 8.60 13.12
CA ALA A 63 -4.46 8.40 11.79
C ALA A 63 -5.97 8.19 11.82
N ILE A 64 -6.44 7.34 12.73
CA ILE A 64 -7.88 7.09 12.91
C ILE A 64 -8.58 8.34 13.44
N ALA A 65 -7.96 9.05 14.40
CA ALA A 65 -8.50 10.27 14.97
C ALA A 65 -8.74 11.39 13.93
N VAL A 66 -7.89 11.49 12.90
CA VAL A 66 -8.11 12.45 11.79
C VAL A 66 -9.10 11.96 10.73
N GLY A 67 -9.62 10.74 10.86
CA GLY A 67 -10.64 10.16 9.98
C GLY A 67 -10.09 9.25 8.88
N ALA A 68 -8.88 8.69 9.03
CA ALA A 68 -8.43 7.63 8.12
C ALA A 68 -9.38 6.43 8.20
N HIS A 69 -9.73 5.87 7.04
CA HIS A 69 -10.65 4.73 6.96
C HIS A 69 -9.91 3.41 7.19
N ALA A 70 -8.60 3.43 6.96
CA ALA A 70 -7.74 2.26 7.07
C ALA A 70 -6.32 2.64 7.44
N ILE A 71 -5.59 1.65 7.93
CA ILE A 71 -4.16 1.71 8.17
C ILE A 71 -3.48 0.73 7.22
N GLU A 72 -2.47 1.21 6.51
CA GLU A 72 -1.49 0.33 5.89
C GLU A 72 -0.27 0.23 6.82
N THR A 73 0.25 -0.98 7.02
CA THR A 73 1.44 -1.20 7.85
C THR A 73 2.19 -2.45 7.37
N ASP A 74 3.37 -2.66 7.91
CA ASP A 74 4.38 -3.58 7.42
C ASP A 74 4.68 -4.64 8.46
N LEU A 75 4.65 -5.93 8.08
CA LEU A 75 4.90 -7.04 8.99
C LEU A 75 6.35 -7.52 8.89
N HIS A 76 6.99 -7.73 10.04
CA HIS A 76 8.27 -8.45 10.19
C HIS A 76 8.24 -9.37 11.41
N LEU A 77 9.22 -10.28 11.48
CA LEU A 77 9.46 -11.10 12.68
C LEU A 77 10.68 -10.63 13.47
N THR A 78 10.57 -10.70 14.79
CA THR A 78 11.73 -10.80 15.68
C THR A 78 12.36 -12.19 15.58
N LYS A 79 13.53 -12.37 16.18
CA LYS A 79 14.23 -13.66 16.24
C LYS A 79 13.38 -14.76 16.88
N ASP A 80 12.70 -14.43 17.98
CA ASP A 80 11.76 -15.26 18.73
C ASP A 80 10.33 -15.27 18.14
N LYS A 81 10.18 -14.85 16.88
CA LYS A 81 8.97 -15.03 16.05
C LYS A 81 7.75 -14.23 16.50
N VAL A 82 7.97 -13.12 17.21
CA VAL A 82 6.91 -12.14 17.48
C VAL A 82 6.66 -11.30 16.23
N VAL A 83 5.40 -11.19 15.82
CA VAL A 83 5.00 -10.34 14.68
C VAL A 83 4.98 -8.88 15.11
N VAL A 84 5.90 -8.10 14.54
CA VAL A 84 6.07 -6.67 14.83
C VAL A 84 5.78 -5.82 13.60
N LEU A 85 5.48 -4.55 13.84
CA LEU A 85 5.16 -3.60 12.79
C LEU A 85 6.37 -2.70 12.51
N SER A 86 7.04 -2.93 11.38
CA SER A 86 8.23 -2.18 10.96
C SER A 86 8.37 -2.26 9.45
N HIS A 87 8.79 -1.17 8.81
CA HIS A 87 8.98 -1.21 7.35
C HIS A 87 10.28 -1.92 6.95
N ASP A 88 11.37 -1.57 7.63
CA ASP A 88 12.70 -2.07 7.32
C ASP A 88 12.94 -3.34 8.14
N GLY A 89 13.61 -4.33 7.54
CA GLY A 89 14.17 -5.47 8.28
C GLY A 89 15.40 -5.12 9.13
N THR A 90 15.75 -3.83 9.22
CA THR A 90 16.85 -3.32 10.06
C THR A 90 16.35 -2.23 10.99
N LEU A 91 17.00 -2.10 12.15
CA LEU A 91 16.63 -1.14 13.19
C LEU A 91 17.26 0.25 12.97
N LYS A 92 18.17 0.38 12.00
CA LYS A 92 19.06 1.55 11.87
C LYS A 92 18.32 2.84 11.60
N ARG A 93 17.40 2.85 10.64
CA ARG A 93 16.74 4.09 10.20
C ARG A 93 15.77 4.62 11.25
N CYS A 94 14.95 3.74 11.83
CA CYS A 94 13.87 4.15 12.73
C CYS A 94 14.31 4.19 14.20
N PHE A 95 15.24 3.33 14.63
CA PHE A 95 15.62 3.14 16.04
C PHE A 95 17.10 3.41 16.31
N GLY A 96 17.90 3.74 15.28
CA GLY A 96 19.31 4.12 15.43
C GLY A 96 20.26 2.95 15.72
N GLN A 97 19.78 1.71 15.73
CA GLN A 97 20.59 0.53 16.02
C GLN A 97 21.04 -0.15 14.72
N ASP A 98 22.33 -0.37 14.54
CA ASP A 98 22.89 -1.02 13.35
C ASP A 98 22.78 -2.55 13.42
N MET A 99 21.55 -3.04 13.51
CA MET A 99 21.20 -4.44 13.69
C MET A 99 20.03 -4.84 12.78
N LYS A 100 19.96 -6.11 12.40
CA LYS A 100 18.79 -6.67 11.74
C LYS A 100 17.74 -7.01 12.79
N LEU A 101 16.48 -6.76 12.45
CA LEU A 101 15.34 -7.05 13.31
C LEU A 101 15.22 -8.56 13.59
N ALA A 102 15.42 -9.38 12.56
CA ALA A 102 15.37 -10.84 12.65
C ALA A 102 16.47 -11.47 13.55
N ASP A 103 17.50 -10.69 13.94
CA ASP A 103 18.57 -11.14 14.84
C ASP A 103 18.30 -10.75 16.31
N CYS A 104 17.20 -10.06 16.59
CA CYS A 104 16.87 -9.51 17.91
C CYS A 104 15.64 -10.19 18.51
N ASP A 105 15.69 -10.56 19.80
CA ASP A 105 14.53 -11.05 20.54
C ASP A 105 13.59 -9.89 20.92
N TRP A 106 12.29 -10.18 21.08
CA TRP A 106 11.27 -9.16 21.40
C TRP A 106 11.58 -8.38 22.67
N ASP A 107 12.09 -9.04 23.71
CA ASP A 107 12.45 -8.40 24.97
C ASP A 107 13.42 -7.23 24.75
N TYR A 108 14.40 -7.38 23.85
CA TYR A 108 15.28 -6.26 23.46
C TYR A 108 14.54 -5.23 22.60
N VAL A 109 13.86 -5.67 21.55
CA VAL A 109 13.18 -4.78 20.58
C VAL A 109 12.16 -3.86 21.27
N SER A 110 11.43 -4.38 22.27
CA SER A 110 10.42 -3.65 23.03
C SER A 110 10.99 -2.47 23.84
N THR A 111 12.29 -2.49 24.17
CA THR A 111 12.97 -1.39 24.87
C THR A 111 13.33 -0.23 23.95
N LEU A 112 13.39 -0.47 22.63
CA LEU A 112 13.81 0.53 21.67
C LEU A 112 12.76 1.63 21.50
N ARG A 113 13.22 2.83 21.14
CA ARG A 113 12.37 3.97 20.82
C ARG A 113 12.77 4.57 19.50
N THR A 114 11.80 5.08 18.76
CA THR A 114 12.06 5.76 17.49
C THR A 114 12.98 6.95 17.69
N VAL A 115 13.93 7.15 16.78
CA VAL A 115 14.83 8.32 16.78
C VAL A 115 14.07 9.61 16.49
N ARG A 116 12.97 9.51 15.72
CA ARG A 116 12.08 10.62 15.44
C ARG A 116 11.19 10.87 16.67
N SER A 117 11.04 12.14 17.02
CA SER A 117 10.15 12.61 18.08
C SER A 117 8.66 12.54 17.67
N PRO A 118 7.74 12.22 18.61
CA PRO A 118 8.03 11.77 19.97
C PRO A 118 8.58 10.33 19.98
N PRO A 119 9.64 10.04 20.77
CA PRO A 119 10.19 8.70 20.86
C PRO A 119 9.10 7.69 21.25
N SER A 120 8.87 6.71 20.38
CA SER A 120 7.76 5.77 20.50
C SER A 120 8.27 4.32 20.37
N PRO A 121 7.66 3.34 21.06
CA PRO A 121 8.04 1.93 20.93
C PRO A 121 7.65 1.36 19.55
N MET A 122 8.33 0.29 19.14
CA MET A 122 7.86 -0.57 18.04
C MET A 122 6.63 -1.36 18.53
N PRO A 123 5.50 -1.32 17.83
CA PRO A 123 4.32 -2.08 18.22
C PRO A 123 4.34 -3.51 17.66
N ARG A 124 3.69 -4.41 18.38
CA ARG A 124 3.31 -5.74 17.87
C ARG A 124 2.04 -5.66 17.05
N LEU A 125 1.84 -6.61 16.14
CA LEU A 125 0.56 -6.74 15.43
C LEU A 125 -0.60 -6.93 16.43
N ALA A 126 -0.40 -7.75 17.47
CA ALA A 126 -1.40 -7.99 18.52
C ALA A 126 -1.91 -6.69 19.15
N GLU A 127 -1.02 -5.73 19.44
CA GLU A 127 -1.38 -4.46 20.09
C GLU A 127 -2.26 -3.58 19.19
N LEU A 128 -1.99 -3.57 17.88
CA LEU A 128 -2.84 -2.88 16.91
C LEU A 128 -4.21 -3.57 16.81
N LEU A 129 -4.26 -4.91 16.77
CA LEU A 129 -5.52 -5.65 16.71
C LEU A 129 -6.36 -5.43 17.97
N GLU A 130 -5.75 -5.51 19.15
CA GLU A 130 -6.39 -5.24 20.45
C GLU A 130 -7.00 -3.83 20.47
N TYR A 131 -6.25 -2.82 20.03
CA TYR A 131 -6.79 -1.47 19.89
C TYR A 131 -8.01 -1.41 18.96
N LEU A 132 -8.00 -2.15 17.85
CA LEU A 132 -9.10 -2.21 16.87
C LEU A 132 -10.30 -3.06 17.30
N THR A 133 -10.23 -3.70 18.46
CA THR A 133 -11.40 -4.34 19.11
C THR A 133 -12.24 -3.38 19.94
N GLN A 134 -11.74 -2.16 20.19
CA GLN A 134 -12.48 -1.18 20.98
C GLN A 134 -13.78 -0.76 20.26
N PRO A 135 -14.85 -0.43 21.02
CA PRO A 135 -16.12 -0.02 20.43
C PRO A 135 -15.96 1.14 19.45
N GLY A 136 -16.62 1.02 18.30
CA GLY A 136 -16.59 2.05 17.25
C GLY A 136 -15.42 1.91 16.28
N MET A 137 -14.48 0.98 16.50
CA MET A 137 -13.36 0.75 15.58
C MET A 137 -13.69 -0.21 14.44
N GLU A 138 -14.87 -0.85 14.42
CA GLU A 138 -15.24 -1.95 13.51
C GLU A 138 -15.23 -1.60 12.02
N HIS A 139 -15.26 -0.30 11.71
CA HIS A 139 -15.20 0.25 10.37
C HIS A 139 -13.76 0.39 9.84
N VAL A 140 -12.76 0.49 10.72
CA VAL A 140 -11.35 0.62 10.34
C VAL A 140 -10.85 -0.73 9.84
N TRP A 141 -10.25 -0.76 8.66
CA TRP A 141 -9.65 -1.96 8.07
C TRP A 141 -8.13 -1.81 7.90
N LEU A 142 -7.44 -2.94 7.71
CA LEU A 142 -5.99 -3.01 7.60
C LEU A 142 -5.55 -3.50 6.21
N LEU A 143 -4.50 -2.88 5.68
CA LEU A 143 -3.69 -3.41 4.59
C LEU A 143 -2.33 -3.81 5.15
N LEU A 144 -2.03 -5.11 5.22
CA LEU A 144 -0.81 -5.60 5.85
C LEU A 144 0.21 -6.01 4.78
N ASP A 145 1.25 -5.21 4.56
CA ASP A 145 2.36 -5.54 3.66
C ASP A 145 3.22 -6.66 4.27
N ILE A 146 3.22 -7.82 3.62
CA ILE A 146 4.09 -8.95 3.97
C ILE A 146 5.46 -8.68 3.37
N LYS A 147 6.41 -8.34 4.24
CA LYS A 147 7.79 -8.04 3.82
C LYS A 147 8.51 -9.31 3.41
N ARG A 148 9.44 -9.12 2.48
CA ARG A 148 10.16 -10.22 1.81
C ARG A 148 11.49 -10.57 2.45
N ASP A 149 11.84 -9.85 3.51
CA ASP A 149 13.08 -10.05 4.25
C ASP A 149 12.97 -11.27 5.20
N ASP A 150 11.74 -11.65 5.57
CA ASP A 150 11.43 -12.81 6.42
C ASP A 150 11.14 -14.08 5.62
N ASP A 151 11.15 -15.23 6.31
CA ASP A 151 10.55 -16.45 5.80
C ASP A 151 9.02 -16.27 5.68
N ALA A 152 8.52 -16.45 4.45
CA ALA A 152 7.12 -16.16 4.15
C ALA A 152 6.14 -17.12 4.83
N ASP A 153 6.50 -18.40 4.99
CA ASP A 153 5.59 -19.38 5.60
C ASP A 153 5.51 -19.16 7.12
N GLU A 154 6.65 -18.89 7.77
CA GLU A 154 6.69 -18.53 9.20
C GLU A 154 5.96 -17.22 9.46
N LEU A 155 6.24 -16.14 8.71
CA LEU A 155 5.61 -14.83 8.93
C LEU A 155 4.09 -14.90 8.76
N ILE A 156 3.60 -15.57 7.72
CA ILE A 156 2.17 -15.71 7.47
C ILE A 156 1.51 -16.60 8.54
N SER A 157 2.17 -17.68 8.97
CA SER A 157 1.64 -18.57 10.03
C SER A 157 1.54 -17.84 11.37
N ARG A 158 2.58 -17.12 11.79
CA ARG A 158 2.57 -16.30 13.02
C ARG A 158 1.55 -15.17 12.95
N THR A 159 1.33 -14.60 11.77
CA THR A 159 0.28 -13.61 11.53
C THR A 159 -1.11 -14.25 11.73
N ALA A 160 -1.34 -15.45 11.22
CA ALA A 160 -2.59 -16.20 11.43
C ALA A 160 -2.85 -16.52 12.90
N GLU A 161 -1.82 -16.98 13.63
CA GLU A 161 -1.88 -17.21 15.07
C GLU A 161 -2.23 -15.92 15.84
N THR A 162 -1.65 -14.78 15.44
CA THR A 162 -1.94 -13.47 16.03
C THR A 162 -3.39 -13.03 15.77
N PHE A 163 -3.94 -13.30 14.60
CA PHE A 163 -5.36 -13.04 14.34
C PHE A 163 -6.28 -13.91 15.20
N ALA A 164 -5.90 -15.17 15.44
CA ALA A 164 -6.68 -16.09 16.27
C ALA A 164 -6.61 -15.74 17.76
N SER A 165 -5.50 -15.17 18.24
CA SER A 165 -5.32 -14.80 19.65
C SER A 165 -6.08 -13.55 20.07
N VAL A 166 -6.48 -12.69 19.12
CA VAL A 166 -7.22 -11.44 19.38
C VAL A 166 -8.60 -11.50 18.71
N PRO A 167 -9.64 -12.06 19.34
CA PRO A 167 -10.98 -12.12 18.73
C PRO A 167 -11.60 -10.73 18.59
N SER A 168 -12.38 -10.51 17.52
CA SER A 168 -13.04 -9.24 17.23
C SER A 168 -14.51 -9.43 16.85
N ALA A 169 -15.35 -8.43 17.18
CA ALA A 169 -16.79 -8.46 16.91
C ALA A 169 -17.12 -8.62 15.42
N ARG A 170 -16.34 -7.97 14.57
CA ARG A 170 -16.34 -8.17 13.12
C ARG A 170 -15.09 -8.94 12.72
N PRO A 171 -15.22 -10.16 12.14
CA PRO A 171 -14.08 -11.02 11.85
C PRO A 171 -12.95 -10.34 11.07
N TRP A 172 -11.70 -10.67 11.39
CA TRP A 172 -10.53 -10.06 10.75
C TRP A 172 -10.50 -10.24 9.23
N LYS A 173 -10.97 -11.38 8.72
CA LYS A 173 -11.10 -11.62 7.27
C LYS A 173 -12.01 -10.61 6.55
N ASP A 174 -12.92 -9.96 7.28
CA ASP A 174 -13.83 -8.94 6.77
C ASP A 174 -13.32 -7.50 7.01
N ARG A 175 -12.07 -7.36 7.47
CA ARG A 175 -11.40 -6.10 7.82
C ARG A 175 -9.90 -6.07 7.50
N ILE A 176 -9.33 -7.12 6.92
CA ILE A 176 -7.90 -7.20 6.63
C ILE A 176 -7.70 -7.67 5.19
N ILE A 177 -6.80 -6.97 4.49
CA ILE A 177 -6.27 -7.37 3.18
C ILE A 177 -4.77 -7.62 3.36
N MET A 178 -4.30 -8.77 2.88
CA MET A 178 -2.87 -9.10 2.85
C MET A 178 -2.21 -8.51 1.61
N GLY A 179 -1.22 -7.66 1.80
CA GLY A 179 -0.39 -7.07 0.76
C GLY A 179 0.73 -8.02 0.34
N CYS A 180 0.72 -8.45 -0.92
CA CYS A 180 1.63 -9.46 -1.46
C CYS A 180 2.42 -8.91 -2.66
N TRP A 181 3.72 -9.17 -2.69
CA TRP A 181 4.62 -8.69 -3.74
C TRP A 181 4.65 -9.55 -5.02
N ASP A 182 4.19 -10.79 -4.94
CA ASP A 182 4.11 -11.72 -6.06
C ASP A 182 3.11 -12.87 -5.79
N ALA A 183 2.88 -13.69 -6.82
CA ALA A 183 1.98 -14.83 -6.78
C ALA A 183 2.37 -15.91 -5.74
N ASN A 184 3.65 -16.05 -5.39
CA ASN A 184 4.09 -17.02 -4.38
C ASN A 184 3.62 -16.62 -2.98
N TYR A 185 3.65 -15.32 -2.65
CA TYR A 185 3.09 -14.82 -1.39
C TYR A 185 1.56 -14.94 -1.35
N MET A 186 0.89 -14.64 -2.47
CA MET A 186 -0.56 -14.81 -2.58
C MET A 186 -0.95 -16.28 -2.37
N ARG A 187 -0.21 -17.22 -2.98
CA ARG A 187 -0.43 -18.65 -2.80
C ARG A 187 -0.32 -19.06 -1.32
N ARG A 188 0.73 -18.61 -0.63
CA ARG A 188 0.92 -18.89 0.81
C ARG A 188 -0.23 -18.35 1.64
N CYS A 189 -0.67 -17.12 1.37
CA CYS A 189 -1.85 -16.55 2.01
C CYS A 189 -3.10 -17.41 1.78
N SER A 190 -3.32 -17.95 0.57
CA SER A 190 -4.48 -18.82 0.33
C SER A 190 -4.46 -20.12 1.13
N LEU A 191 -3.27 -20.62 1.49
CA LEU A 191 -3.09 -21.86 2.24
C LEU A 191 -3.16 -21.63 3.76
N LEU A 192 -2.49 -20.58 4.24
CA LEU A 192 -2.27 -20.32 5.66
C LEU A 192 -3.27 -19.31 6.26
N LEU A 193 -3.86 -18.45 5.42
CA LEU A 193 -4.88 -17.46 5.78
C LEU A 193 -6.13 -17.62 4.88
N PRO A 194 -6.76 -18.81 4.85
CA PRO A 194 -7.93 -19.03 4.02
C PRO A 194 -9.05 -18.06 4.41
N GLY A 195 -9.67 -17.44 3.41
CA GLY A 195 -10.75 -16.47 3.64
C GLY A 195 -10.29 -15.01 3.76
N PHE A 196 -9.00 -14.71 3.76
CA PHE A 196 -8.52 -13.33 3.69
C PHE A 196 -8.37 -12.84 2.25
N GLY A 197 -8.78 -11.59 2.01
CA GLY A 197 -8.51 -10.91 0.74
C GLY A 197 -7.03 -10.60 0.57
N VAL A 198 -6.55 -10.50 -0.67
CA VAL A 198 -5.16 -10.14 -0.96
C VAL A 198 -5.08 -8.98 -1.96
N ALA A 199 -4.01 -8.20 -1.88
CA ALA A 199 -3.68 -7.16 -2.84
C ALA A 199 -2.26 -7.31 -3.39
N TYR A 200 -2.10 -7.22 -4.72
CA TYR A 200 -0.79 -7.14 -5.35
C TYR A 200 -0.13 -5.78 -5.09
N ILE A 201 1.02 -5.77 -4.41
CA ILE A 201 1.86 -4.60 -4.23
C ILE A 201 2.87 -4.53 -5.37
N GLY A 202 2.83 -3.45 -6.16
CA GLY A 202 3.86 -3.25 -7.18
C GLY A 202 3.63 -2.08 -8.11
N TRP A 203 4.34 -2.09 -9.23
CA TRP A 203 4.28 -1.03 -10.24
C TRP A 203 4.15 -1.59 -11.67
N SER A 204 4.25 -2.92 -11.82
CA SER A 204 4.21 -3.61 -13.09
C SER A 204 2.78 -3.80 -13.57
N LYS A 205 2.36 -2.93 -14.49
CA LYS A 205 1.02 -3.03 -15.11
C LYS A 205 0.81 -4.36 -15.83
N ALA A 206 1.85 -4.89 -16.48
CA ALA A 206 1.75 -6.15 -17.21
C ALA A 206 1.46 -7.29 -16.24
N TYR A 207 2.19 -7.38 -15.13
CA TYR A 207 1.96 -8.39 -14.10
C TYR A 207 0.59 -8.24 -13.44
N ALA A 208 0.19 -7.01 -13.10
CA ALA A 208 -1.14 -6.73 -12.57
C ALA A 208 -2.26 -7.16 -13.53
N TRP A 209 -2.07 -6.95 -14.84
CA TRP A 209 -3.03 -7.36 -15.87
C TRP A 209 -3.16 -8.87 -15.97
N GLU A 210 -2.07 -9.63 -15.83
CA GLU A 210 -2.14 -11.09 -15.79
C GLU A 210 -2.89 -11.59 -14.55
N LEU A 211 -2.61 -11.03 -13.37
CA LEU A 211 -3.33 -11.38 -12.14
C LEU A 211 -4.84 -11.09 -12.25
N LEU A 212 -5.21 -9.98 -12.89
CA LEU A 212 -6.60 -9.57 -13.10
C LEU A 212 -7.43 -10.60 -13.90
N LYS A 213 -6.79 -11.39 -14.77
CA LYS A 213 -7.48 -12.40 -15.60
C LYS A 213 -7.90 -13.64 -14.80
N HIS A 214 -7.15 -14.01 -13.77
CA HIS A 214 -7.20 -15.36 -13.19
C HIS A 214 -7.52 -15.40 -11.69
N SER A 215 -7.59 -14.25 -11.01
CA SER A 215 -7.70 -14.22 -9.55
C SER A 215 -8.61 -13.10 -9.04
N ASN A 216 -9.10 -13.25 -7.81
CA ASN A 216 -9.81 -12.19 -7.08
C ASN A 216 -8.86 -11.34 -6.23
N VAL A 217 -7.76 -10.95 -6.87
CA VAL A 217 -6.72 -10.13 -6.27
C VAL A 217 -7.10 -8.66 -6.45
N SER A 218 -6.95 -7.88 -5.38
CA SER A 218 -6.97 -6.42 -5.41
C SER A 218 -5.60 -5.87 -5.78
N PHE A 219 -5.46 -4.57 -6.02
CA PHE A 219 -4.23 -4.00 -6.54
C PHE A 219 -3.79 -2.81 -5.73
N ASN A 220 -2.60 -2.89 -5.13
CA ASN A 220 -1.92 -1.80 -4.46
C ASN A 220 -0.76 -1.30 -5.33
N LEU A 221 -1.01 -0.32 -6.19
CA LEU A 221 -0.09 0.03 -7.27
C LEU A 221 0.56 1.41 -7.13
N LEU A 222 1.80 1.53 -7.61
CA LEU A 222 2.48 2.82 -7.76
C LEU A 222 1.63 3.73 -8.65
N GLN A 223 1.11 4.84 -8.10
CA GLN A 223 0.14 5.70 -8.80
C GLN A 223 0.61 6.12 -10.20
N LYS A 224 1.89 6.48 -10.33
CA LYS A 224 2.49 6.96 -11.58
C LYS A 224 2.47 5.92 -12.69
N SER A 225 2.47 4.63 -12.34
CA SER A 225 2.34 3.55 -13.31
C SER A 225 0.98 3.54 -13.99
N LEU A 226 -0.08 4.05 -13.35
CA LEU A 226 -1.47 4.04 -13.83
C LEU A 226 -1.87 5.30 -14.61
N VAL A 227 -0.99 6.29 -14.70
CA VAL A 227 -1.25 7.50 -15.47
C VAL A 227 -1.13 7.19 -16.97
N GLY A 228 -2.15 7.58 -17.73
CA GLY A 228 -2.24 7.40 -19.19
C GLY A 228 -3.32 6.41 -19.64
N PRO A 229 -3.47 6.20 -20.97
CA PRO A 229 -4.55 5.37 -21.52
C PRO A 229 -4.51 3.91 -21.05
N ALA A 230 -3.33 3.29 -21.01
CA ALA A 230 -3.18 1.90 -20.57
C ALA A 230 -3.57 1.71 -19.09
N GLY A 231 -3.15 2.62 -18.21
CA GLY A 231 -3.56 2.58 -16.80
C GLY A 231 -5.06 2.86 -16.62
N THR A 232 -5.64 3.75 -17.43
CA THR A 232 -7.10 3.98 -17.46
C THR A 232 -7.86 2.71 -17.83
N ARG A 233 -7.39 1.99 -18.86
CA ARG A 233 -7.95 0.72 -19.29
C ARG A 233 -7.88 -0.32 -18.16
N PHE A 234 -6.76 -0.37 -17.44
CA PHE A 234 -6.60 -1.27 -16.29
C PHE A 234 -7.58 -0.93 -15.17
N ILE A 235 -7.67 0.34 -14.75
CA ILE A 235 -8.58 0.77 -13.68
C ILE A 235 -10.03 0.39 -14.01
N ARG A 236 -10.50 0.70 -15.23
CA ARG A 236 -11.85 0.33 -15.69
C ARG A 236 -12.06 -1.20 -15.71
N ALA A 237 -11.04 -1.95 -16.14
CA ALA A 237 -11.11 -3.40 -16.19
C ALA A 237 -11.14 -4.06 -14.79
N ALA A 238 -10.45 -3.45 -13.82
CA ALA A 238 -10.47 -3.84 -12.41
C ALA A 238 -11.84 -3.53 -11.77
N GLU A 239 -12.34 -2.31 -11.95
CA GLU A 239 -13.65 -1.87 -11.46
C GLU A 239 -14.79 -2.73 -12.02
N ALA A 240 -14.81 -2.98 -13.33
CA ALA A 240 -15.81 -3.84 -13.97
C ALA A 240 -15.78 -5.31 -13.48
N ARG A 241 -14.68 -5.73 -12.83
CA ARG A 241 -14.54 -7.05 -12.20
C ARG A 241 -14.69 -7.01 -10.68
N GLY A 242 -15.04 -5.85 -10.11
CA GLY A 242 -15.16 -5.66 -8.66
C GLY A 242 -13.83 -5.83 -7.92
N ARG A 243 -12.70 -5.47 -8.54
CA ARG A 243 -11.37 -5.51 -7.92
C ARG A 243 -10.99 -4.14 -7.40
N GLN A 244 -10.61 -4.06 -6.13
CA GLN A 244 -10.17 -2.80 -5.54
C GLN A 244 -8.83 -2.36 -6.12
N VAL A 245 -8.69 -1.06 -6.36
CA VAL A 245 -7.43 -0.44 -6.80
C VAL A 245 -7.02 0.64 -5.80
N PHE A 246 -5.97 0.37 -5.05
CA PHE A 246 -5.29 1.31 -4.17
C PHE A 246 -4.07 1.91 -4.88
N VAL A 247 -3.75 3.16 -4.56
CA VAL A 247 -2.58 3.84 -5.12
C VAL A 247 -1.65 4.35 -4.03
N TRP A 248 -0.35 4.07 -4.18
CA TRP A 248 0.70 4.46 -3.23
C TRP A 248 1.88 5.15 -3.92
N THR A 249 2.75 5.84 -3.17
CA THR A 249 2.38 6.62 -1.97
C THR A 249 2.06 8.03 -2.45
N VAL A 250 0.87 8.55 -2.15
CA VAL A 250 0.36 9.79 -2.74
C VAL A 250 0.36 10.89 -1.69
N ASN A 251 1.39 11.73 -1.70
CA ASN A 251 1.58 12.78 -0.68
C ASN A 251 1.37 14.20 -1.21
N LYS A 252 1.24 14.38 -2.54
CA LYS A 252 1.09 15.70 -3.14
C LYS A 252 -0.40 15.98 -3.45
N PRO A 253 -0.95 17.16 -3.07
CA PRO A 253 -2.35 17.50 -3.28
C PRO A 253 -2.85 17.33 -4.72
N GLU A 254 -2.05 17.70 -5.72
CA GLU A 254 -2.42 17.56 -7.13
C GLU A 254 -2.62 16.10 -7.55
N TRP A 255 -1.88 15.19 -6.93
CA TRP A 255 -1.98 13.76 -7.19
C TRP A 255 -3.07 13.10 -6.36
N MET A 256 -3.39 13.65 -5.19
CA MET A 256 -4.59 13.30 -4.44
C MET A 256 -5.86 13.68 -5.23
N GLU A 257 -5.90 14.92 -5.76
CA GLU A 257 -6.98 15.40 -6.65
C GLU A 257 -7.12 14.52 -7.90
N TRP A 258 -6.00 14.09 -8.49
CA TRP A 258 -6.01 13.16 -9.61
C TRP A 258 -6.69 11.84 -9.22
N SER A 259 -6.35 11.25 -8.07
CA SER A 259 -6.93 9.99 -7.62
C SER A 259 -8.45 10.08 -7.43
N ILE A 260 -8.94 11.19 -6.89
CA ILE A 260 -10.38 11.43 -6.71
C ILE A 260 -11.08 11.55 -8.08
N LYS A 261 -10.51 12.35 -8.99
CA LYS A 261 -11.11 12.63 -10.30
C LYS A 261 -10.99 11.47 -11.29
N LYS A 262 -10.08 10.53 -11.05
CA LYS A 262 -9.78 9.46 -12.01
C LYS A 262 -10.96 8.50 -12.23
N GLY A 263 -11.76 8.28 -11.18
CA GLY A 263 -12.75 7.20 -11.14
C GLY A 263 -12.10 5.82 -11.02
N GLY A 264 -12.79 4.87 -10.38
CA GLY A 264 -12.33 3.48 -10.21
C GLY A 264 -11.14 3.26 -9.26
N ILE A 265 -10.65 4.30 -8.58
CA ILE A 265 -9.68 4.17 -7.48
C ILE A 265 -10.45 3.94 -6.18
N SER A 266 -10.16 2.84 -5.49
CA SER A 266 -10.82 2.43 -4.25
C SER A 266 -10.20 3.09 -3.02
N GLY A 267 -8.90 3.36 -3.03
CA GLY A 267 -8.23 4.03 -1.91
C GLY A 267 -6.90 4.69 -2.27
N VAL A 268 -6.52 5.66 -1.44
CA VAL A 268 -5.27 6.42 -1.56
C VAL A 268 -4.43 6.18 -0.32
N ILE A 269 -3.25 5.59 -0.51
CA ILE A 269 -2.26 5.37 0.53
C ILE A 269 -1.35 6.59 0.61
N THR A 270 -1.34 7.24 1.77
CA THR A 270 -0.67 8.53 1.97
C THR A 270 -0.02 8.62 3.34
N ASP A 271 1.10 9.32 3.43
CA ASP A 271 1.73 9.65 4.72
C ASP A 271 0.89 10.67 5.52
N ASP A 272 0.05 11.45 4.84
CA ASP A 272 -0.76 12.52 5.42
C ASP A 272 -2.27 12.32 5.15
N PRO A 273 -2.93 11.43 5.90
CA PRO A 273 -4.37 11.17 5.76
C PRO A 273 -5.21 12.43 6.00
N LYS A 274 -4.79 13.35 6.89
CA LYS A 274 -5.51 14.60 7.16
C LYS A 274 -5.51 15.49 5.92
N LEU A 275 -4.35 15.69 5.29
CA LEU A 275 -4.24 16.45 4.04
C LEU A 275 -5.08 15.82 2.92
N TYR A 276 -5.09 14.50 2.82
CA TYR A 276 -5.93 13.83 1.83
C TYR A 276 -7.43 14.07 2.06
N LEU A 277 -7.88 13.96 3.31
CA LEU A 277 -9.27 14.25 3.68
C LEU A 277 -9.63 15.73 3.46
N ASP A 278 -8.69 16.65 3.69
CA ASP A 278 -8.85 18.06 3.30
C ASP A 278 -9.00 18.24 1.79
N VAL A 279 -8.21 17.54 0.98
CA VAL A 279 -8.36 17.55 -0.49
C VAL A 279 -9.74 17.04 -0.90
N CYS A 280 -10.22 15.96 -0.28
CA CYS A 280 -11.57 15.44 -0.51
C CYS A 280 -12.67 16.45 -0.13
N ARG A 281 -12.56 17.11 1.03
CA ARG A 281 -13.49 18.19 1.44
C ARG A 281 -13.51 19.34 0.43
N ARG A 282 -12.33 19.82 0.02
CA ARG A 282 -12.24 20.88 -0.99
C ARG A 282 -12.87 20.48 -2.32
N HIS A 283 -12.70 19.22 -2.71
CA HIS A 283 -13.34 18.69 -3.92
C HIS A 283 -14.86 18.64 -3.79
N ALA A 284 -15.37 18.28 -2.60
CA ALA A 284 -16.79 18.31 -2.29
C ALA A 284 -17.38 19.72 -2.43
N ASP A 285 -16.71 20.72 -1.83
CA ASP A 285 -17.15 22.11 -1.89
C ASP A 285 -17.19 22.64 -3.33
N GLU A 286 -16.19 22.28 -4.15
CA GLU A 286 -16.17 22.63 -5.58
C GLU A 286 -17.33 21.98 -6.35
N MET A 287 -17.66 20.71 -6.09
CA MET A 287 -18.73 19.98 -6.79
C MET A 287 -20.14 20.41 -6.35
N ASN A 288 -20.30 20.79 -5.08
CA ASN A 288 -21.57 21.24 -4.53
C ASN A 288 -21.86 22.73 -4.82
N GLY A 289 -20.94 23.44 -5.50
CA GLY A 289 -21.09 24.86 -5.81
C GLY A 289 -20.83 25.81 -4.64
N ASN A 290 -20.31 25.29 -3.51
CA ASN A 290 -20.05 26.05 -2.29
C ASN A 290 -18.75 26.88 -2.36
N ARG A 291 -17.97 26.74 -3.44
CA ARG A 291 -16.69 27.45 -3.61
C ARG A 291 -16.50 27.94 -5.04
N ASP A 292 -16.14 29.21 -5.19
CA ASP A 292 -15.76 29.76 -6.49
C ASP A 292 -14.35 29.27 -6.89
N PRO A 293 -14.20 28.47 -7.96
CA PRO A 293 -12.93 27.89 -8.36
C PRO A 293 -11.89 28.92 -8.83
N ARG A 294 -12.28 30.18 -9.00
CA ARG A 294 -11.39 31.32 -9.31
C ARG A 294 -10.58 31.80 -8.12
N PHE A 295 -10.90 31.37 -6.90
CA PHE A 295 -10.26 31.83 -5.66
C PHE A 295 -9.60 30.66 -4.91
N ASP A 296 -8.51 30.94 -4.20
CA ASP A 296 -7.82 29.99 -3.32
C ASP A 296 -8.43 29.97 -1.90
N PRO A 297 -7.97 29.09 -0.99
CA PRO A 297 -8.52 29.02 0.36
C PRO A 297 -8.41 30.30 1.19
N ASP A 298 -7.45 31.18 0.86
CA ASP A 298 -7.24 32.46 1.53
C ASP A 298 -7.99 33.60 0.82
N GLY A 299 -8.90 33.28 -0.10
CA GLY A 299 -9.72 34.25 -0.83
C GLY A 299 -8.97 35.00 -1.94
N ARG A 300 -7.74 34.59 -2.29
CA ARG A 300 -6.97 35.25 -3.35
C ARG A 300 -7.35 34.67 -4.71
N ARG A 301 -7.43 35.54 -5.72
CA ARG A 301 -7.71 35.12 -7.09
C ARG A 301 -6.57 34.23 -7.58
N ARG A 302 -6.89 32.98 -7.94
CA ARG A 302 -5.92 32.03 -8.50
C ARG A 302 -5.34 32.62 -9.78
N ARG A 303 -4.00 32.64 -9.90
CA ARG A 303 -3.34 33.05 -11.14
C ARG A 303 -3.82 32.15 -12.29
N PRO A 304 -4.05 32.70 -13.49
CA PRO A 304 -4.54 31.96 -14.66
C PRO A 304 -3.47 31.06 -15.28
N ASP A 305 -2.53 30.54 -14.49
CA ASP A 305 -1.71 29.41 -14.91
C ASP A 305 -2.68 28.25 -15.13
N SER A 306 -3.05 28.11 -16.40
CA SER A 306 -4.25 27.39 -16.78
C SER A 306 -4.13 25.98 -16.26
N LYS A 307 -5.21 25.42 -15.69
CA LYS A 307 -5.26 24.01 -15.26
C LYS A 307 -4.61 23.09 -16.30
N PHE A 308 -4.71 23.45 -17.58
CA PHE A 308 -3.99 22.86 -18.69
C PHE A 308 -2.47 22.80 -18.52
N TRP A 309 -1.75 23.91 -18.32
CA TRP A 309 -0.29 23.93 -18.12
C TRP A 309 0.15 23.13 -16.88
N ARG A 310 -0.66 23.17 -15.84
CA ARG A 310 -0.46 22.35 -14.63
C ARG A 310 -0.52 20.85 -14.96
N TRP A 311 -1.57 20.43 -15.66
CA TRP A 311 -1.72 19.03 -16.05
C TRP A 311 -0.65 18.61 -17.06
N THR A 312 -0.38 19.38 -18.11
CA THR A 312 0.66 19.04 -19.08
C THR A 312 2.01 18.85 -18.40
N ARG A 313 2.42 19.75 -17.50
CA ARG A 313 3.63 19.56 -16.68
C ARG A 313 3.61 18.25 -15.90
N LEU A 314 2.52 17.96 -15.17
CA LEU A 314 2.40 16.73 -14.39
C LEU A 314 2.49 15.48 -15.26
N TYR A 315 1.79 15.45 -16.40
CA TYR A 315 1.83 14.33 -17.33
C TYR A 315 3.21 14.17 -17.98
N THR A 316 3.92 15.26 -18.27
CA THR A 316 5.31 15.23 -18.76
C THR A 316 6.26 14.67 -17.70
N GLU A 317 6.16 15.11 -16.45
CA GLU A 317 6.95 14.55 -15.34
C GLU A 317 6.72 13.05 -15.19
N VAL A 318 5.46 12.58 -15.34
CA VAL A 318 5.18 11.14 -15.29
C VAL A 318 5.70 10.40 -16.50
N ALA A 319 5.62 10.97 -17.70
CA ALA A 319 6.20 10.35 -18.89
C ALA A 319 7.72 10.13 -18.72
N LEU A 320 8.43 11.09 -18.11
CA LEU A 320 9.84 10.95 -17.77
C LEU A 320 10.07 9.82 -16.75
N ILE A 321 9.27 9.76 -15.67
CA ILE A 321 9.37 8.67 -14.67
C ILE A 321 9.13 7.30 -15.34
N GLN A 322 8.10 7.18 -16.18
CA GLN A 322 7.80 5.94 -16.88
C GLN A 322 8.89 5.54 -17.87
N MET A 323 9.50 6.52 -18.56
CA MET A 323 10.64 6.31 -19.45
C MET A 323 11.86 5.82 -18.65
N LEU A 324 12.18 6.46 -17.52
CA LEU A 324 13.27 6.05 -16.64
C LEU A 324 13.08 4.61 -16.14
N ILE A 325 11.85 4.25 -15.72
CA ILE A 325 11.51 2.88 -15.33
C ILE A 325 11.72 1.92 -16.51
N ALA A 326 11.25 2.25 -17.71
CA ALA A 326 11.41 1.40 -18.89
C ALA A 326 12.89 1.19 -19.28
N VAL A 327 13.68 2.27 -19.31
CA VAL A 327 15.13 2.22 -19.57
C VAL A 327 15.83 1.37 -18.51
N PHE A 328 15.48 1.57 -17.25
CA PHE A 328 16.06 0.82 -16.15
C PHE A 328 15.76 -0.69 -16.26
N ILE A 329 14.52 -1.07 -16.57
CA ILE A 329 14.15 -2.49 -16.83
C ILE A 329 14.97 -3.06 -17.98
N LEU A 330 15.14 -2.31 -19.06
CA LEU A 330 15.91 -2.74 -20.23
C LEU A 330 17.38 -2.98 -19.85
N VAL A 331 18.02 -2.04 -19.16
CA VAL A 331 19.41 -2.16 -18.68
C VAL A 331 19.56 -3.37 -17.76
N MET A 332 18.61 -3.60 -16.87
CA MET A 332 18.63 -4.74 -15.96
C MET A 332 18.42 -6.07 -16.68
N ARG A 333 17.55 -6.14 -17.70
CA ARG A 333 17.41 -7.32 -18.56
C ARG A 333 18.71 -7.65 -19.30
N VAL A 334 19.39 -6.63 -19.84
CA VAL A 334 20.68 -6.80 -20.52
C VAL A 334 21.75 -7.30 -19.55
N ARG A 335 21.84 -6.70 -18.35
CA ARG A 335 22.82 -7.07 -17.32
C ARG A 335 22.61 -8.51 -16.82
N LEU A 336 21.38 -8.88 -16.48
CA LEU A 336 21.02 -10.24 -16.05
C LEU A 336 21.18 -11.27 -17.19
N GLY A 337 20.94 -10.87 -18.44
CA GLY A 337 21.20 -11.69 -19.62
C GLY A 337 22.69 -11.95 -19.83
N SER A 338 23.54 -10.94 -19.61
CA SER A 338 25.00 -11.04 -19.66
C SER A 338 25.56 -11.95 -18.55
N GLU A 339 25.07 -11.82 -17.32
CA GLU A 339 25.47 -12.67 -16.20
C GLU A 339 25.08 -14.13 -16.41
N ARG A 340 23.86 -14.41 -16.91
CA ARG A 340 23.45 -15.77 -17.28
C ARG A 340 24.32 -16.39 -18.37
N LYS A 341 24.74 -15.57 -19.36
CA LYS A 341 25.64 -16.03 -20.42
C LYS A 341 27.02 -16.38 -19.85
N ARG A 342 27.59 -15.56 -18.97
CA ARG A 342 28.87 -15.85 -18.29
C ARG A 342 28.82 -17.09 -17.41
N VAL A 343 27.77 -17.28 -16.62
CA VAL A 343 27.62 -18.49 -15.77
C VAL A 343 27.49 -19.74 -16.64
N ARG A 344 26.73 -19.68 -17.74
CA ARG A 344 26.58 -20.80 -18.68
C ARG A 344 27.87 -21.12 -19.42
N ASP A 345 28.64 -20.11 -19.79
CA ASP A 345 29.90 -20.29 -20.53
C ASP A 345 31.04 -20.72 -19.58
N GLY A 346 30.98 -20.36 -18.29
CA GLY A 346 31.93 -20.81 -17.25
C GLY A 346 31.68 -22.23 -16.71
N MET A 347 30.48 -22.80 -16.85
CA MET A 347 30.21 -24.21 -16.53
C MET A 347 30.57 -25.18 -17.68
N LYS A 348 31.05 -24.65 -18.81
CA LYS A 348 31.46 -25.43 -19.99
C LYS A 348 32.99 -25.44 -20.20
N GLY A 349 33.74 -24.87 -19.26
CA GLY A 349 35.21 -24.76 -19.32
C GLY A 349 35.91 -25.71 -18.36
#